data_AF-A0A6V7QBD7-F1
#
_entry.id   AF-A0A6V7QBD7-F1
#
_cell.length_a   1.000
_cell.length_b   1.000
_cell.length_c   1.000
_cell.angle_alpha   90.00
_cell.angle_beta   90.00
_cell.angle_gamma   90.00
#
_symmetry.space_group_name_H-M   'P 1'
#
loop_
_entity.id
_entity.type
_entity.pdbx_description
1 polymer ?
#
loop_
_entity_poly.entity_id
_entity_poly.type
_entity_poly.pdbx_seq_one_letter_code
_entity_poly.pdbx_strand_id
1 'polypeptide(L)'
;MPAIPGSRKMPGMPGLDGDNWEVPRSKSMSRVQPPLINRPSAVNPKLLPQGSGSVISGKTSALLQGAASPVRSSSFVSGAATPPSNNSAPAKPPSQSPAATPEKTQTLPKSIKNQEELRRKTVALLEEYFHIRMLDEALQCVEELKSPEYHPEVVKEAINLALDKGSSCIDLVTKLLEYLSDKKVLTPKDLGTGCLLYGSMLDDIGIDLPKAPAYFGEVVGKLILAGGVNFKVLEEILKKIEDSMFKTAVFDSVMKTVKASMKGETILSDQIAEVEACERLLSE
;
A
#
# COMPACT_ATOMS: atom_id res chain seq x y z
N MET A 1 -80.86 -54.27 15.89
CA MET A 1 -79.46 -54.74 15.87
C MET A 1 -79.15 -55.15 14.44
N PRO A 2 -77.92 -55.00 13.88
CA PRO A 2 -76.66 -54.41 14.38
C PRO A 2 -76.38 -52.99 13.77
N ALA A 3 -75.37 -52.14 14.08
CA ALA A 3 -74.08 -52.18 14.81
C ALA A 3 -72.80 -52.45 13.92
N ILE A 4 -71.73 -51.62 13.85
CA ILE A 4 -71.49 -50.24 14.37
C ILE A 4 -70.77 -49.22 13.42
N PRO A 5 -69.42 -49.18 13.21
CA PRO A 5 -68.72 -47.89 13.45
C PRO A 5 -67.76 -47.30 12.37
N GLY A 6 -67.47 -46.00 12.52
CA GLY A 6 -66.25 -45.33 12.00
C GLY A 6 -66.52 -44.13 11.07
N SER A 7 -65.81 -43.01 11.12
CA SER A 7 -64.66 -42.59 11.95
C SER A 7 -64.65 -41.06 12.18
N ARG A 8 -63.90 -40.58 13.18
CA ARG A 8 -63.85 -39.15 13.60
C ARG A 8 -63.10 -38.28 12.58
N LYS A 9 -63.60 -37.07 12.33
CA LYS A 9 -62.89 -36.04 11.54
C LYS A 9 -62.27 -35.00 12.48
N MET A 10 -60.94 -34.99 12.59
CA MET A 10 -60.17 -33.95 13.28
C MET A 10 -59.84 -32.82 12.30
N PRO A 11 -60.05 -31.54 12.64
CA PRO A 11 -59.53 -30.41 11.85
C PRO A 11 -57.99 -30.35 11.93
N GLY A 12 -57.33 -30.34 10.77
CA GLY A 12 -55.88 -30.21 10.67
C GLY A 12 -55.40 -28.77 10.71
N MET A 13 -54.18 -28.58 11.21
CA MET A 13 -53.46 -27.30 11.22
C MET A 13 -53.02 -26.92 9.78
N PRO A 14 -53.29 -25.69 9.30
CA PRO A 14 -52.62 -25.16 8.11
C PRO A 14 -51.15 -24.81 8.42
N GLY A 15 -50.28 -24.98 7.43
CA GLY A 15 -48.83 -24.85 7.57
C GLY A 15 -48.31 -23.43 7.82
N LEU A 16 -47.10 -23.35 8.36
CA LEU A 16 -46.26 -22.15 8.37
C LEU A 16 -45.52 -22.09 7.04
N ASP A 17 -45.81 -21.10 6.20
CA ASP A 17 -45.07 -20.80 4.97
C ASP A 17 -44.96 -19.28 4.79
N GLY A 18 -43.78 -18.80 4.39
CA GLY A 18 -43.61 -17.47 3.78
C GLY A 18 -43.18 -16.31 4.70
N ASP A 19 -41.87 -16.15 4.86
CA ASP A 19 -41.21 -14.94 5.39
C ASP A 19 -41.55 -13.67 4.58
N ASN A 20 -42.59 -12.91 5.00
CA ASN A 20 -42.91 -11.59 4.46
C ASN A 20 -42.11 -10.47 5.17
N TRP A 21 -40.85 -10.28 4.78
CA TRP A 21 -40.02 -9.17 5.29
C TRP A 21 -40.24 -7.85 4.52
N GLU A 22 -41.44 -7.28 4.62
CA GLU A 22 -41.70 -5.92 4.15
C GLU A 22 -41.12 -4.87 5.12
N VAL A 23 -40.15 -4.08 4.64
CA VAL A 23 -39.55 -2.96 5.40
C VAL A 23 -40.32 -1.66 5.09
N PRO A 24 -40.77 -0.87 6.10
CA PRO A 24 -41.54 0.34 5.85
C PRO A 24 -40.77 1.44 5.10
N ARG A 25 -41.35 1.94 4.00
CA ARG A 25 -40.86 3.14 3.30
C ARG A 25 -41.24 4.42 4.07
N SER A 26 -40.28 5.01 4.75
CA SER A 26 -40.42 6.38 5.28
C SER A 26 -40.40 7.41 4.15
N LYS A 27 -41.53 8.08 3.91
CA LYS A 27 -41.62 9.33 3.13
C LYS A 27 -42.18 10.44 4.01
N SER A 28 -41.37 11.46 4.27
CA SER A 28 -41.83 12.76 4.76
C SER A 28 -41.02 13.87 4.08
N MET A 29 -41.67 14.66 3.23
CA MET A 29 -41.15 15.91 2.69
C MET A 29 -41.91 17.08 3.32
N SER A 30 -41.18 17.98 3.99
CA SER A 30 -41.65 19.32 4.37
C SER A 30 -40.44 20.27 4.41
N ARG A 31 -40.33 21.22 3.47
CA ARG A 31 -39.23 22.21 3.41
C ARG A 31 -39.70 23.59 2.91
N VAL A 32 -39.85 24.54 3.84
CA VAL A 32 -39.83 26.03 3.77
C VAL A 32 -40.11 26.57 5.21
N GLN A 33 -39.69 27.74 5.71
CA GLN A 33 -38.81 28.84 5.24
C GLN A 33 -37.73 29.19 6.31
N PRO A 34 -36.65 29.93 5.97
CA PRO A 34 -35.72 30.58 6.92
C PRO A 34 -36.08 32.08 7.13
N PRO A 35 -35.22 32.95 7.71
CA PRO A 35 -34.24 32.81 8.82
C PRO A 35 -34.49 33.84 9.96
N LEU A 36 -33.87 33.68 11.16
CA LEU A 36 -33.68 34.79 12.12
C LEU A 36 -32.52 34.55 13.12
N ILE A 37 -31.40 35.23 12.85
CA ILE A 37 -30.51 36.03 13.74
C ILE A 37 -30.05 35.55 15.14
N ASN A 38 -28.75 35.77 15.41
CA ASN A 38 -28.06 36.00 16.70
C ASN A 38 -28.48 35.26 17.99
N ARG A 39 -27.62 34.34 18.46
CA ARG A 39 -26.75 34.59 19.65
C ARG A 39 -25.73 33.47 19.92
N PRO A 40 -24.50 33.78 20.39
CA PRO A 40 -23.62 32.81 21.06
C PRO A 40 -23.90 32.76 22.58
N SER A 41 -23.70 31.57 23.17
CA SER A 41 -23.71 31.30 24.62
C SER A 41 -22.89 30.01 24.87
N ALA A 42 -22.15 29.84 25.96
CA ALA A 42 -21.68 30.80 26.96
C ALA A 42 -20.37 30.28 27.57
N VAL A 43 -19.49 31.17 28.01
CA VAL A 43 -18.22 30.82 28.67
C VAL A 43 -18.51 30.39 30.11
N ASN A 44 -18.00 29.22 30.53
CA ASN A 44 -18.01 28.81 31.94
C ASN A 44 -16.87 29.51 32.71
N PRO A 45 -17.16 30.24 33.80
CA PRO A 45 -16.14 30.82 34.67
C PRO A 45 -15.78 29.90 35.85
N LYS A 46 -14.68 30.23 36.54
CA LYS A 46 -14.05 29.53 37.68
C LYS A 46 -13.34 28.21 37.33
N LEU A 47 -12.00 28.27 37.36
CA LEU A 47 -11.21 27.74 38.49
C LEU A 47 -9.76 28.25 38.39
N LEU A 48 -9.38 29.14 39.30
CA LEU A 48 -7.99 29.51 39.62
C LEU A 48 -7.88 29.67 41.13
N PRO A 49 -6.77 29.24 41.73
CA PRO A 49 -6.14 29.95 42.83
C PRO A 49 -4.75 30.48 42.45
N GLN A 50 -4.40 31.65 42.99
CA GLN A 50 -3.12 32.32 42.77
C GLN A 50 -2.02 31.83 43.73
N GLY A 51 -0.78 31.94 43.26
CA GLY A 51 0.47 32.01 44.02
C GLY A 51 1.61 32.27 43.01
N SER A 52 2.34 33.39 42.93
CA SER A 52 2.86 34.28 43.98
C SER A 52 3.63 33.50 45.06
N GLY A 53 4.97 33.40 45.06
CA GLY A 53 6.01 33.90 44.14
C GLY A 53 7.32 34.14 44.91
N SER A 54 8.50 34.07 44.27
CA SER A 54 9.69 34.82 44.71
C SER A 54 10.86 34.73 43.71
N VAL A 55 11.75 35.71 43.80
CA VAL A 55 12.98 35.94 43.04
C VAL A 55 14.22 35.40 43.77
N ILE A 56 15.27 34.99 43.03
CA ILE A 56 16.73 35.18 43.26
C ILE A 56 17.50 34.40 42.17
N SER A 57 18.36 34.99 41.33
CA SER A 57 19.65 35.69 41.56
C SER A 57 20.87 34.75 41.49
N GLY A 58 21.73 34.98 40.50
CA GLY A 58 22.75 34.04 40.00
C GLY A 58 24.10 33.96 40.73
N LYS A 59 25.02 33.20 40.09
CA LYS A 59 26.50 33.09 40.23
C LYS A 59 26.96 31.96 39.28
N THR A 60 27.76 32.17 38.23
CA THR A 60 29.23 32.41 38.12
C THR A 60 30.14 31.24 38.52
N SER A 61 30.93 30.81 37.52
CA SER A 61 32.05 29.85 37.39
C SER A 61 32.97 29.52 38.58
N ALA A 62 33.64 28.35 38.52
CA ALA A 62 35.11 28.20 38.59
C ALA A 62 35.62 26.74 38.33
N LEU A 63 36.93 26.60 38.02
CA LEU A 63 37.77 25.38 37.88
C LEU A 63 37.54 24.54 36.59
N LEU A 64 38.43 24.43 35.58
CA LEU A 64 39.92 24.54 35.47
C LEU A 64 40.61 23.44 36.30
N GLN A 65 41.41 22.48 35.79
CA GLN A 65 42.51 22.43 34.80
C GLN A 65 42.59 20.97 34.25
N GLY A 66 43.38 20.55 33.24
CA GLY A 66 44.46 21.17 32.47
C GLY A 66 44.80 20.34 31.21
N ALA A 67 45.91 20.64 30.52
CA ALA A 67 46.12 20.29 29.11
C ALA A 67 47.26 19.27 28.81
N ALA A 68 47.45 19.02 27.50
CA ALA A 68 48.66 18.58 26.80
C ALA A 68 48.87 17.07 26.48
N SER A 69 48.85 16.76 25.18
CA SER A 69 49.74 15.78 24.53
C SER A 69 51.17 16.37 24.44
N PRO A 70 52.27 15.58 24.29
CA PRO A 70 52.65 15.15 22.93
C PRO A 70 53.55 13.87 22.77
N VAL A 71 53.37 13.16 21.65
CA VAL A 71 54.39 12.79 20.62
C VAL A 71 55.74 12.09 20.97
N ARG A 72 56.00 10.98 20.23
CA ARG A 72 57.28 10.41 19.67
C ARG A 72 58.13 9.33 20.37
N SER A 73 58.43 8.31 19.53
CA SER A 73 59.73 7.65 19.30
C SER A 73 60.32 6.65 20.30
N SER A 74 60.30 5.38 19.92
CA SER A 74 61.43 4.44 20.04
C SER A 74 61.50 3.57 18.76
N SER A 75 62.58 2.83 18.51
CA SER A 75 62.92 2.41 17.13
C SER A 75 63.95 1.26 16.99
N PHE A 76 63.95 0.64 15.79
CA PHE A 76 64.95 -0.26 15.17
C PHE A 76 65.36 -1.57 15.88
N VAL A 77 65.31 -2.68 15.13
CA VAL A 77 66.51 -3.48 14.81
C VAL A 77 66.28 -4.28 13.51
N SER A 78 67.34 -4.46 12.73
CA SER A 78 67.34 -5.17 11.43
C SER A 78 68.11 -6.49 11.51
N GLY A 79 67.79 -7.45 10.64
CA GLY A 79 68.60 -8.65 10.43
C GLY A 79 68.08 -9.46 9.23
N ALA A 80 68.91 -9.68 8.22
CA ALA A 80 68.54 -10.31 6.95
C ALA A 80 69.48 -11.48 6.60
N ALA A 81 68.96 -12.52 5.94
CA ALA A 81 69.70 -13.44 5.06
C ALA A 81 68.76 -14.36 4.26
N THR A 82 69.15 -14.72 3.04
CA THR A 82 68.55 -15.72 2.12
C THR A 82 69.69 -16.50 1.43
N PRO A 83 69.44 -17.36 0.42
CA PRO A 83 68.93 -18.75 0.44
C PRO A 83 70.07 -19.77 0.09
N PRO A 84 69.83 -21.05 -0.30
CA PRO A 84 69.54 -21.37 -1.72
C PRO A 84 68.69 -22.67 -1.98
N SER A 85 68.48 -22.98 -3.28
CA SER A 85 67.62 -24.05 -3.85
C SER A 85 68.24 -25.46 -3.91
N ASN A 86 67.41 -26.50 -4.09
CA ASN A 86 67.59 -27.44 -5.24
C ASN A 86 66.39 -28.37 -5.56
N ASN A 87 66.31 -28.82 -6.81
CA ASN A 87 65.27 -29.70 -7.39
C ASN A 87 65.50 -31.20 -7.13
N SER A 88 64.44 -32.03 -7.24
CA SER A 88 64.36 -33.20 -8.17
C SER A 88 63.04 -33.99 -8.05
N ALA A 89 62.49 -34.42 -9.21
CA ALA A 89 61.47 -35.47 -9.33
C ALA A 89 62.11 -36.71 -10.02
N PRO A 90 61.45 -37.90 -10.10
CA PRO A 90 60.60 -38.17 -11.28
C PRO A 90 59.45 -39.22 -11.14
N ALA A 91 58.67 -39.32 -12.23
CA ALA A 91 57.84 -40.47 -12.70
C ALA A 91 56.35 -40.60 -12.27
N LYS A 92 55.57 -41.23 -13.18
CA LYS A 92 54.10 -41.29 -13.42
C LYS A 92 53.81 -42.70 -14.04
N PRO A 93 52.60 -43.10 -14.52
CA PRO A 93 51.18 -42.78 -14.26
C PRO A 93 50.41 -44.11 -13.90
N PRO A 94 49.09 -44.37 -14.18
CA PRO A 94 47.94 -43.53 -14.58
C PRO A 94 46.71 -43.73 -13.63
N SER A 95 45.44 -43.35 -13.84
CA SER A 95 44.63 -42.88 -14.99
C SER A 95 43.44 -42.01 -14.49
N GLN A 96 42.68 -41.43 -15.44
CA GLN A 96 41.29 -40.92 -15.33
C GLN A 96 41.08 -39.46 -14.87
N SER A 97 40.90 -38.59 -15.86
CA SER A 97 39.79 -37.62 -15.87
C SER A 97 38.64 -38.21 -16.70
N PRO A 98 37.39 -37.74 -16.55
CA PRO A 98 36.96 -36.66 -17.46
C PRO A 98 36.05 -35.59 -16.83
N ALA A 99 35.96 -34.46 -17.54
CA ALA A 99 34.89 -33.45 -17.50
C ALA A 99 34.60 -32.73 -16.16
N ALA A 100 35.27 -31.59 -15.95
CA ALA A 100 34.74 -30.53 -15.10
C ALA A 100 33.82 -29.61 -15.93
N THR A 101 32.50 -29.74 -15.74
CA THR A 101 31.52 -28.75 -16.19
C THR A 101 31.63 -27.51 -15.28
N PRO A 102 31.66 -26.28 -15.80
CA PRO A 102 31.64 -25.09 -14.95
C PRO A 102 30.23 -24.87 -14.38
N GLU A 103 29.94 -25.46 -13.22
CA GLU A 103 28.71 -25.17 -12.49
C GLU A 103 28.71 -23.70 -12.02
N LYS A 104 27.85 -22.91 -12.65
CA LYS A 104 27.54 -21.53 -12.27
C LYS A 104 26.77 -21.54 -10.94
N THR A 105 27.49 -21.51 -9.82
CA THR A 105 26.93 -21.43 -8.46
C THR A 105 25.91 -20.29 -8.37
N GLN A 106 24.67 -20.63 -8.05
CA GLN A 106 23.54 -19.70 -8.04
C GLN A 106 23.51 -18.86 -6.76
N THR A 107 23.33 -17.54 -6.88
CA THR A 107 23.39 -16.54 -5.80
C THR A 107 22.09 -16.36 -5.00
N LEU A 108 21.20 -17.35 -5.00
CA LEU A 108 19.79 -17.21 -4.63
C LEU A 108 19.46 -16.89 -3.15
N PRO A 109 20.15 -17.39 -2.10
CA PRO A 109 19.63 -17.25 -0.72
C PRO A 109 19.80 -15.87 -0.08
N LYS A 110 20.55 -14.94 -0.70
CA LYS A 110 20.72 -13.56 -0.20
C LYS A 110 19.64 -12.62 -0.74
N SER A 111 19.20 -12.81 -1.99
CA SER A 111 18.23 -11.92 -2.66
C SER A 111 16.85 -11.99 -2.02
N ILE A 112 16.37 -13.22 -1.73
CA ILE A 112 15.02 -13.46 -1.19
C ILE A 112 14.85 -12.83 0.19
N LYS A 113 15.85 -12.98 1.08
CA LYS A 113 15.81 -12.40 2.43
C LYS A 113 15.75 -10.87 2.41
N ASN A 114 16.42 -10.24 1.44
CA ASN A 114 16.38 -8.78 1.28
C ASN A 114 14.99 -8.30 0.84
N GLN A 115 14.34 -9.02 -0.08
CA GLN A 115 12.99 -8.68 -0.55
C GLN A 115 11.93 -8.85 0.54
N GLU A 116 12.03 -9.89 1.38
CA GLU A 116 11.16 -10.08 2.54
C GLU A 116 11.34 -8.98 3.60
N GLU A 117 12.59 -8.56 3.86
CA GLU A 117 12.86 -7.45 4.77
C GLU A 117 12.30 -6.11 4.27
N LEU A 118 12.48 -5.82 2.97
CA LEU A 118 11.90 -4.65 2.31
C LEU A 118 10.37 -4.67 2.39
N ARG A 119 9.74 -5.83 2.15
CA ARG A 119 8.29 -5.99 2.29
C ARG A 119 7.82 -5.70 3.72
N ARG A 120 8.50 -6.26 4.73
CA ARG A 120 8.16 -6.02 6.14
C ARG A 120 8.27 -4.55 6.53
N LYS A 121 9.34 -3.86 6.09
CA LYS A 121 9.54 -2.41 6.30
C LYS A 121 8.43 -1.60 5.62
N THR A 122 8.08 -1.98 4.40
CA THR A 122 7.04 -1.35 3.58
C THR A 122 5.66 -1.50 4.20
N VAL A 123 5.29 -2.69 4.68
CA VAL A 123 4.02 -2.89 5.39
C VAL A 123 3.99 -2.03 6.67
N ALA A 124 5.05 -2.03 7.47
CA ALA A 124 5.12 -1.25 8.70
C ALA A 124 4.96 0.27 8.47
N LEU A 125 5.70 0.87 7.51
CA LEU A 125 5.59 2.30 7.23
C LEU A 125 4.20 2.67 6.67
N LEU A 126 3.59 1.79 5.88
CA LEU A 126 2.25 2.00 5.34
C LEU A 126 1.18 1.89 6.41
N GLU A 127 1.28 0.94 7.35
CA GLU A 127 0.38 0.86 8.50
C GLU A 127 0.48 2.10 9.39
N GLU A 128 1.69 2.62 9.63
CA GLU A 128 1.90 3.85 10.38
C GLU A 128 1.31 5.08 9.66
N TYR A 129 1.54 5.22 8.35
CA TYR A 129 0.82 6.22 7.55
C TYR A 129 -0.69 6.06 7.63
N PHE A 130 -1.19 4.81 7.57
CA PHE A 130 -2.60 4.49 7.73
C PHE A 130 -3.13 4.63 9.17
N HIS A 131 -2.31 5.08 10.12
CA HIS A 131 -2.70 5.49 11.46
C HIS A 131 -2.55 7.02 11.67
N ILE A 132 -1.35 7.56 11.42
CA ILE A 132 -0.92 8.92 11.80
C ILE A 132 -1.18 9.96 10.69
N ARG A 133 -1.32 9.54 9.43
CA ARG A 133 -1.56 10.41 8.24
C ARG A 133 -0.43 11.38 7.87
N MET A 134 0.77 11.22 8.43
CA MET A 134 1.92 12.08 8.13
C MET A 134 2.59 11.70 6.81
N LEU A 135 2.48 12.57 5.81
CA LEU A 135 3.04 12.35 4.47
C LEU A 135 4.56 12.49 4.41
N ASP A 136 5.14 13.44 5.16
CA ASP A 136 6.60 13.65 5.19
C ASP A 136 7.33 12.49 5.86
N GLU A 137 6.75 11.91 6.92
CA GLU A 137 7.28 10.70 7.57
C GLU A 137 7.27 9.52 6.60
N ALA A 138 6.12 9.27 5.96
CA ALA A 138 5.98 8.19 4.98
C ALA A 138 6.96 8.34 3.79
N LEU A 139 7.23 9.58 3.34
CA LEU A 139 8.25 9.88 2.35
C LEU A 139 9.65 9.49 2.85
N GLN A 140 10.03 9.91 4.05
CA GLN A 140 11.34 9.60 4.61
C GLN A 140 11.51 8.08 4.77
N CYS A 141 10.50 7.36 5.28
CA CYS A 141 10.54 5.91 5.40
C CYS A 141 10.73 5.19 4.05
N VAL A 142 10.12 5.68 2.96
CA VAL A 142 10.31 5.12 1.62
C VAL A 142 11.72 5.39 1.09
N GLU A 143 12.25 6.61 1.26
CA GLU A 143 13.65 6.93 0.89
C GLU A 143 14.67 6.10 1.69
N GLU A 144 14.38 5.80 2.96
CA GLU A 144 15.21 4.95 3.82
C GLU A 144 15.26 3.47 3.39
N LEU A 145 14.33 3.00 2.56
CA LEU A 145 14.42 1.67 1.93
C LEU A 145 15.63 1.55 0.99
N LYS A 146 16.10 2.68 0.43
CA LYS A 146 17.30 2.78 -0.44
C LYS A 146 17.33 1.76 -1.59
N SER A 147 16.15 1.38 -2.07
CA SER A 147 15.93 0.28 -3.03
C SER A 147 14.94 0.73 -4.11
N PRO A 148 15.35 1.57 -5.07
CA PRO A 148 14.45 2.14 -6.07
C PRO A 148 13.81 1.08 -6.97
N GLU A 149 14.45 -0.06 -7.22
CA GLU A 149 13.82 -1.17 -7.96
C GLU A 149 12.62 -1.80 -7.22
N TYR A 150 12.47 -1.51 -5.92
CA TYR A 150 11.36 -1.97 -5.08
C TYR A 150 10.18 -0.99 -5.04
N HIS A 151 10.29 0.21 -5.63
CA HIS A 151 9.22 1.21 -5.64
C HIS A 151 7.86 0.71 -6.20
N PRO A 152 7.80 -0.12 -7.27
CA PRO A 152 6.54 -0.74 -7.70
C PRO A 152 5.87 -1.63 -6.64
N GLU A 153 6.65 -2.31 -5.80
CA GLU A 153 6.14 -3.14 -4.71
C GLU A 153 5.58 -2.28 -3.57
N VAL A 154 6.20 -1.12 -3.28
CA VAL A 154 5.65 -0.13 -2.34
C VAL A 154 4.26 0.34 -2.79
N VAL A 155 4.09 0.64 -4.09
CA VAL A 155 2.79 1.01 -4.65
C VAL A 155 1.77 -0.13 -4.51
N LYS A 156 2.16 -1.36 -4.86
CA LYS A 156 1.30 -2.54 -4.77
C LYS A 156 0.84 -2.84 -3.34
N GLU A 157 1.76 -2.85 -2.36
CA GLU A 157 1.42 -3.07 -0.94
C GLU A 157 0.58 -1.91 -0.37
N ALA A 158 0.81 -0.67 -0.81
CA ALA A 158 0.01 0.49 -0.42
C ALA A 158 -1.45 0.38 -0.88
N ILE A 159 -1.66 -0.05 -2.12
CA ILE A 159 -3.00 -0.33 -2.67
C ILE A 159 -3.65 -1.48 -1.88
N ASN A 160 -2.94 -2.59 -1.68
CA ASN A 160 -3.46 -3.75 -0.94
C ASN A 160 -3.93 -3.37 0.48
N LEU A 161 -3.05 -2.75 1.28
CA LEU A 161 -3.36 -2.34 2.65
C LEU A 161 -4.49 -1.29 2.75
N ALA A 162 -4.67 -0.46 1.71
CA ALA A 162 -5.77 0.49 1.66
C ALA A 162 -7.10 -0.20 1.39
N LEU A 163 -7.11 -1.16 0.45
CA LEU A 163 -8.31 -1.87 0.03
C LEU A 163 -8.81 -2.83 1.11
N ASP A 164 -7.90 -3.52 1.81
CA ASP A 164 -8.20 -4.34 3.00
C ASP A 164 -8.87 -3.51 4.11
N LYS A 165 -8.45 -2.26 4.31
CA LYS A 165 -9.05 -1.32 5.28
C LYS A 165 -10.35 -0.68 4.77
N GLY A 166 -10.67 -0.84 3.48
CA GLY A 166 -11.90 -0.39 2.84
C GLY A 166 -11.92 1.07 2.37
N SER A 167 -13.09 1.52 1.92
CA SER A 167 -13.25 2.76 1.12
C SER A 167 -12.71 4.04 1.78
N SER A 168 -12.69 4.12 3.12
CA SER A 168 -12.14 5.28 3.85
C SER A 168 -10.63 5.47 3.67
N CYS A 169 -9.90 4.46 3.18
CA CYS A 169 -8.47 4.54 2.92
C CYS A 169 -8.12 4.83 1.45
N ILE A 170 -9.10 4.85 0.52
CA ILE A 170 -8.86 5.09 -0.91
C ILE A 170 -8.32 6.50 -1.16
N ASP A 171 -8.92 7.52 -0.54
CA ASP A 171 -8.41 8.91 -0.62
C ASP A 171 -7.01 9.04 -0.02
N LEU A 172 -6.72 8.26 1.01
CA LEU A 172 -5.46 8.32 1.74
C LEU A 172 -4.32 7.65 0.95
N VAL A 173 -4.55 6.49 0.33
CA VAL A 173 -3.54 5.86 -0.54
C VAL A 173 -3.30 6.70 -1.78
N THR A 174 -4.36 7.22 -2.41
CA THR A 174 -4.22 8.11 -3.56
C THR A 174 -3.36 9.32 -3.21
N LYS A 175 -3.66 10.00 -2.09
CA LYS A 175 -2.92 11.17 -1.61
C LYS A 175 -1.46 10.85 -1.29
N LEU A 176 -1.17 9.66 -0.75
CA LEU A 176 0.21 9.21 -0.52
C LEU A 176 0.96 9.03 -1.84
N LEU A 177 0.37 8.31 -2.80
CA LEU A 177 0.99 8.00 -4.09
C LEU A 177 1.21 9.27 -4.93
N GLU A 178 0.25 10.20 -4.93
CA GLU A 178 0.38 11.53 -5.53
C GLU A 178 1.52 12.32 -4.89
N TYR A 179 1.58 12.38 -3.55
CA TYR A 179 2.64 13.09 -2.82
C TYR A 179 4.04 12.56 -3.12
N LEU A 180 4.22 11.24 -3.11
CA LEU A 180 5.50 10.59 -3.41
C LEU A 180 5.92 10.80 -4.87
N SER A 181 4.96 10.93 -5.80
CA SER A 181 5.21 11.23 -7.22
C SER A 181 5.56 12.69 -7.46
N ASP A 182 4.88 13.62 -6.78
CA ASP A 182 5.23 15.05 -6.79
C ASP A 182 6.66 15.28 -6.29
N LYS A 183 7.04 14.56 -5.22
CA LYS A 183 8.37 14.58 -4.62
C LYS A 183 9.44 13.81 -5.41
N LYS A 184 9.06 13.18 -6.54
CA LYS A 184 9.94 12.42 -7.43
C LYS A 184 10.60 11.19 -6.79
N VAL A 185 10.02 10.67 -5.70
CA VAL A 185 10.38 9.37 -5.12
C VAL A 185 9.79 8.25 -5.98
N LEU A 186 8.51 8.37 -6.36
CA LEU A 186 7.86 7.45 -7.31
C LEU A 186 7.82 8.07 -8.70
N THR A 187 8.16 7.28 -9.72
CA THR A 187 7.95 7.67 -11.12
C THR A 187 6.56 7.19 -11.61
N PRO A 188 6.01 7.75 -12.70
CA PRO A 188 4.81 7.22 -13.33
C PRO A 188 4.95 5.75 -13.76
N LYS A 189 6.17 5.30 -14.05
CA LYS A 189 6.46 3.89 -14.34
C LYS A 189 6.30 3.01 -13.09
N ASP A 190 6.71 3.48 -11.92
CA ASP A 190 6.56 2.74 -10.67
C ASP A 190 5.10 2.65 -10.26
N LEU A 191 4.35 3.75 -10.40
CA LEU A 191 2.89 3.77 -10.18
C LEU A 191 2.18 2.78 -11.11
N GLY A 192 2.45 2.85 -12.42
CA GLY A 192 1.84 1.94 -13.39
C GLY A 192 2.22 0.48 -13.16
N THR A 193 3.50 0.19 -12.88
CA THR A 193 3.98 -1.17 -12.60
C THR A 193 3.38 -1.71 -11.30
N GLY A 194 3.27 -0.91 -10.24
CA GLY A 194 2.61 -1.31 -8.99
C GLY A 194 1.12 -1.58 -9.14
N CYS A 195 0.42 -0.79 -9.96
CA CYS A 195 -0.98 -1.06 -10.31
C CYS A 195 -1.10 -2.36 -11.13
N LEU A 196 -0.18 -2.64 -12.06
CA LEU A 196 -0.15 -3.91 -12.80
C LEU A 196 0.10 -5.12 -11.90
N LEU A 197 1.02 -5.00 -10.93
CA LEU A 197 1.28 -6.04 -9.93
C LEU A 197 0.02 -6.31 -9.09
N TYR A 198 -0.70 -5.27 -8.66
CA TYR A 198 -1.95 -5.43 -7.92
C TYR A 198 -3.08 -6.02 -8.80
N GLY A 199 -3.20 -5.56 -10.04
CA GLY A 199 -4.16 -6.11 -11.01
C GLY A 199 -3.96 -7.61 -11.24
N SER A 200 -2.71 -8.09 -11.27
CA SER A 200 -2.39 -9.52 -11.45
C SER A 200 -2.66 -10.43 -10.25
N MET A 201 -3.09 -9.89 -9.11
CA MET A 201 -3.56 -10.63 -7.93
C MET A 201 -5.03 -10.32 -7.60
N LEU A 202 -5.71 -9.53 -8.45
CA LEU A 202 -7.05 -9.03 -8.16
C LEU A 202 -8.10 -10.16 -8.19
N ASP A 203 -7.93 -11.16 -9.05
CA ASP A 203 -8.85 -12.30 -9.14
C ASP A 203 -8.85 -13.10 -7.82
N ASP A 204 -7.67 -13.43 -7.29
CA ASP A 204 -7.53 -14.09 -5.99
C ASP A 204 -8.08 -13.23 -4.84
N ILE A 205 -7.69 -11.95 -4.78
CA ILE A 205 -8.16 -11.02 -3.73
C ILE A 205 -9.68 -10.81 -3.80
N GLY A 206 -10.26 -10.80 -5.00
CA GLY A 206 -11.70 -10.60 -5.21
C GLY A 206 -12.58 -11.71 -4.66
N ILE A 207 -12.03 -12.91 -4.42
CA ILE A 207 -12.73 -14.02 -3.75
C ILE A 207 -13.03 -13.66 -2.29
N ASP A 208 -12.01 -13.19 -1.56
CA ASP A 208 -12.14 -12.80 -0.14
C ASP A 208 -12.73 -11.40 0.05
N LEU A 209 -12.44 -10.48 -0.89
CA LEU A 209 -12.89 -9.09 -0.87
C LEU A 209 -13.62 -8.71 -2.18
N PRO A 210 -14.91 -9.05 -2.35
CA PRO A 210 -15.68 -8.78 -3.58
C PRO A 210 -15.83 -7.29 -3.98
N LYS A 211 -15.36 -6.35 -3.13
CA LYS A 211 -15.31 -4.91 -3.43
C LYS A 211 -13.96 -4.43 -3.94
N ALA A 212 -12.92 -5.26 -3.87
CA ALA A 212 -11.56 -4.90 -4.29
C ALA A 212 -11.50 -4.40 -5.74
N PRO A 213 -12.20 -5.00 -6.73
CA PRO A 213 -12.19 -4.49 -8.11
C PRO A 213 -12.71 -3.05 -8.23
N ALA A 214 -13.85 -2.75 -7.58
CA ALA A 214 -14.43 -1.41 -7.60
C ALA A 214 -13.55 -0.39 -6.86
N TYR A 215 -12.98 -0.75 -5.71
CA TYR A 215 -12.06 0.12 -4.96
C TYR A 215 -10.74 0.35 -5.71
N PHE A 216 -10.21 -0.67 -6.39
CA PHE A 216 -8.99 -0.56 -7.20
C PHE A 216 -9.21 0.36 -8.40
N GLY A 217 -10.34 0.22 -9.11
CA GLY A 217 -10.70 1.15 -10.17
C GLY A 217 -10.89 2.59 -9.70
N GLU A 218 -11.33 2.81 -8.45
CA GLU A 218 -11.39 4.15 -7.86
C GLU A 218 -9.97 4.72 -7.62
N VAL A 219 -9.03 3.92 -7.11
CA VAL A 219 -7.62 4.32 -6.98
C VAL A 219 -7.01 4.65 -8.34
N VAL A 220 -7.14 3.76 -9.33
CA VAL A 220 -6.57 3.96 -10.67
C VAL A 220 -7.18 5.19 -11.35
N GLY A 221 -8.50 5.40 -11.22
CA GLY A 221 -9.17 6.60 -11.75
C GLY A 221 -8.64 7.90 -11.14
N LYS A 222 -8.35 7.92 -9.83
CA LYS A 222 -7.73 9.09 -9.18
C LYS A 222 -6.27 9.27 -9.61
N LEU A 223 -5.50 8.19 -9.77
CA LEU A 223 -4.12 8.26 -10.30
C LEU A 223 -4.06 8.76 -11.75
N ILE A 224 -5.07 8.46 -12.58
CA ILE A 224 -5.22 9.05 -13.92
C ILE A 224 -5.48 10.56 -13.84
N LEU A 225 -6.36 11.01 -12.95
CA LEU A 225 -6.63 12.44 -12.73
C LEU A 225 -5.42 13.22 -12.18
N ALA A 226 -4.53 12.54 -11.45
CA ALA A 226 -3.24 13.08 -10.98
C ALA A 226 -2.13 12.99 -12.04
N GLY A 227 -2.36 12.34 -13.19
CA GLY A 227 -1.35 12.13 -14.23
C GLY A 227 -0.25 11.11 -13.87
N GLY A 228 -0.43 10.33 -12.80
CA GLY A 228 0.50 9.27 -12.38
C GLY A 228 0.36 7.98 -13.18
N VAL A 229 -0.81 7.74 -13.79
CA VAL A 229 -1.17 6.59 -14.63
C VAL A 229 -1.96 7.10 -15.85
N ASN A 230 -2.02 6.34 -16.95
CA ASN A 230 -2.78 6.69 -18.16
C ASN A 230 -3.67 5.52 -18.63
N PHE A 231 -4.56 5.76 -19.60
CA PHE A 231 -5.49 4.74 -20.09
C PHE A 231 -4.80 3.54 -20.76
N LYS A 232 -3.61 3.73 -21.32
CA LYS A 232 -2.79 2.61 -21.82
C LYS A 232 -2.37 1.64 -20.71
N VAL A 233 -1.97 2.15 -19.54
CA VAL A 233 -1.68 1.29 -18.39
C VAL A 233 -2.96 0.65 -17.84
N LEU A 234 -4.12 1.32 -17.91
CA LEU A 234 -5.41 0.69 -17.60
C LEU A 234 -5.71 -0.49 -18.53
N GLU A 235 -5.47 -0.35 -19.84
CA GLU A 235 -5.60 -1.44 -20.82
C GLU A 235 -4.71 -2.64 -20.44
N GLU A 236 -3.46 -2.38 -20.05
CA GLU A 236 -2.53 -3.42 -19.57
C GLU A 236 -3.00 -4.06 -18.24
N ILE A 237 -3.60 -3.30 -17.32
CA ILE A 237 -4.21 -3.80 -16.07
C ILE A 237 -5.41 -4.70 -16.37
N LEU A 238 -6.31 -4.29 -17.26
CA LEU A 238 -7.49 -5.09 -17.63
C LEU A 238 -7.12 -6.41 -18.31
N LYS A 239 -5.94 -6.48 -18.97
CA LYS A 239 -5.36 -7.73 -19.50
C LYS A 239 -4.70 -8.62 -18.45
N LYS A 240 -4.51 -8.14 -17.21
CA LYS A 240 -3.98 -8.92 -16.09
C LYS A 240 -5.06 -9.58 -15.22
N ILE A 241 -6.31 -9.13 -15.39
CA ILE A 241 -7.47 -9.65 -14.69
C ILE A 241 -8.11 -10.72 -15.57
N GLU A 242 -8.42 -11.88 -15.01
CA GLU A 242 -9.08 -12.98 -15.73
C GLU A 242 -10.60 -12.85 -15.69
N ASP A 243 -11.19 -12.46 -14.54
CA ASP A 243 -12.64 -12.36 -14.37
C ASP A 243 -13.24 -11.13 -15.09
N SER A 244 -14.17 -11.37 -16.02
CA SER A 244 -14.86 -10.33 -16.80
C SER A 244 -15.71 -9.37 -15.95
N MET A 245 -16.30 -9.86 -14.85
CA MET A 245 -17.01 -9.01 -13.88
C MET A 245 -16.03 -8.10 -13.13
N PHE A 246 -14.82 -8.57 -12.83
CA PHE A 246 -13.79 -7.76 -12.19
C PHE A 246 -13.20 -6.71 -13.14
N LYS A 247 -12.91 -7.08 -14.40
CA LYS A 247 -12.55 -6.11 -15.46
C LYS A 247 -13.59 -4.99 -15.57
N THR A 248 -14.86 -5.37 -15.67
CA THR A 248 -15.98 -4.42 -15.79
C THR A 248 -16.07 -3.52 -14.57
N ALA A 249 -16.01 -4.08 -13.35
CA ALA A 249 -16.07 -3.32 -12.11
C ALA A 249 -14.89 -2.34 -11.92
N VAL A 250 -13.67 -2.73 -12.36
CA VAL A 250 -12.50 -1.83 -12.39
C VAL A 250 -12.75 -0.68 -13.37
N PHE A 251 -13.11 -1.00 -14.62
CA PHE A 251 -13.29 0.02 -15.67
C PHE A 251 -14.44 0.98 -15.36
N ASP A 252 -15.60 0.48 -14.94
CA ASP A 252 -16.74 1.32 -14.54
C ASP A 252 -16.38 2.27 -13.42
N SER A 253 -15.60 1.80 -12.43
CA SER A 253 -15.15 2.63 -11.31
C SER A 253 -14.13 3.69 -11.74
N VAL A 254 -13.19 3.35 -12.64
CA VAL A 254 -12.29 4.33 -13.27
C VAL A 254 -13.10 5.38 -14.02
N MET A 255 -13.99 4.96 -14.93
CA MET A 255 -14.76 5.86 -15.78
C MET A 255 -15.70 6.76 -14.97
N LYS A 256 -16.34 6.23 -13.92
CA LYS A 256 -17.12 7.01 -12.96
C LYS A 256 -16.25 8.06 -12.24
N THR A 257 -15.05 7.68 -11.81
CA THR A 257 -14.12 8.57 -11.09
C THR A 257 -13.61 9.68 -12.00
N VAL A 258 -13.19 9.36 -13.22
CA VAL A 258 -12.70 10.33 -14.21
C VAL A 258 -13.83 11.27 -14.64
N LYS A 259 -15.01 10.75 -15.01
CA LYS A 259 -16.19 11.56 -15.42
C LYS A 259 -16.74 12.45 -14.30
N ALA A 260 -16.44 12.17 -13.03
CA ALA A 260 -16.82 13.03 -11.90
C ALA A 260 -15.90 14.26 -11.69
N SER A 261 -14.80 14.37 -12.44
CA SER A 261 -13.81 15.44 -12.31
C SER A 261 -13.79 16.35 -13.53
N MET A 262 -13.69 17.67 -13.31
CA MET A 262 -13.57 18.66 -14.39
C MET A 262 -12.33 18.46 -15.27
N LYS A 263 -11.25 17.88 -14.72
CA LYS A 263 -10.05 17.51 -15.49
C LYS A 263 -10.26 16.24 -16.33
N GLY A 264 -11.26 15.43 -15.98
CA GLY A 264 -11.49 14.13 -16.61
C GLY A 264 -12.02 14.26 -18.03
N GLU A 265 -12.88 15.24 -18.31
CA GLU A 265 -13.42 15.47 -19.66
C GLU A 265 -12.31 15.68 -20.70
N THR A 266 -11.31 16.51 -20.38
CA THR A 266 -10.15 16.74 -21.27
C THR A 266 -9.27 15.50 -21.41
N ILE A 267 -9.05 14.74 -20.32
CA ILE A 267 -8.25 13.51 -20.38
C ILE A 267 -8.95 12.46 -21.26
N LEU A 268 -10.28 12.36 -21.17
CA LEU A 268 -11.08 11.43 -21.98
C LEU A 268 -11.14 11.82 -23.46
N SER A 269 -11.17 13.12 -23.80
CA SER A 269 -11.07 13.55 -25.20
C SER A 269 -9.70 13.27 -25.80
N ASP A 270 -8.64 13.41 -25.01
CA ASP A 270 -7.26 13.26 -25.47
C ASP A 270 -6.84 11.78 -25.62
N GLN A 271 -7.44 10.86 -24.85
CA GLN A 271 -7.14 9.41 -24.81
C GLN A 271 -8.31 8.54 -25.29
N ILE A 272 -9.13 9.05 -26.22
CA ILE A 272 -10.33 8.35 -26.71
C ILE A 272 -10.02 6.97 -27.31
N ALA A 273 -8.88 6.81 -27.98
CA ALA A 273 -8.48 5.54 -28.59
C ALA A 273 -8.12 4.47 -27.55
N GLU A 274 -7.45 4.86 -26.46
CA GLU A 274 -7.12 3.99 -25.34
C GLU A 274 -8.37 3.64 -24.51
N VAL A 275 -9.33 4.57 -24.38
CA VAL A 275 -10.64 4.30 -23.77
C VAL A 275 -11.42 3.26 -24.58
N GLU A 276 -11.52 3.43 -25.91
CA GLU A 276 -12.16 2.42 -26.78
C GLU A 276 -11.43 1.06 -26.73
N ALA A 277 -10.10 1.05 -26.60
CA ALA A 277 -9.33 -0.19 -26.44
C ALA A 277 -9.70 -0.92 -25.13
N CYS A 278 -9.89 -0.17 -24.03
CA CYS A 278 -10.37 -0.73 -22.77
C CYS A 278 -11.80 -1.28 -22.88
N GLU A 279 -12.72 -0.57 -23.54
CA GLU A 279 -14.12 -1.02 -23.72
C GLU A 279 -14.21 -2.33 -24.52
N ARG A 280 -13.33 -2.54 -25.51
CA ARG A 280 -13.27 -3.79 -26.28
C ARG A 280 -12.91 -5.00 -25.42
N LEU A 281 -11.98 -4.84 -24.46
CA LEU A 281 -11.56 -5.91 -23.52
C LEU A 281 -12.67 -6.35 -22.53
N LEU A 282 -13.75 -5.58 -22.42
CA LEU A 282 -14.94 -5.93 -21.62
C LEU A 282 -15.98 -6.72 -22.42
N SER A 283 -15.83 -6.77 -23.74
CA SER A 283 -16.76 -7.44 -24.66
C SER A 283 -16.27 -8.82 -25.14
N GLU A 284 -15.09 -9.23 -24.67
CA GLU A 284 -14.42 -10.53 -24.95
C GLU A 284 -14.60 -11.53 -23.79
#